data_AF-A0A1W1VZ13-F1
#
_entry.id   AF-A0A1W1VZ13-F1
#
_cell.length_a   1.000
_cell.length_b   1.000
_cell.length_c   1.000
_cell.angle_alpha   90.00
_cell.angle_beta   90.00
_cell.angle_gamma   90.00
#
_symmetry.space_group_name_H-M   'P 1'
#
loop_
_entity.id
_entity.type
_entity.pdbx_description
1 polymer ?
#
loop_
_entity_poly.entity_id
_entity_poly.type
_entity_poly.pdbx_seq_one_letter_code
_entity_poly.pdbx_strand_id
1 'polypeptide(L)'
;MGDINNDIAQLIEMLENSLDAKGKLDAISRLACVGTGEATAVLAKALETEEEPLVREALISALLLCNTEAVITEMVKVLRKGNACSRRAALEVLAYKCWDGIGQIILKQVLQNSEGELDIKAGFEGSSYLGES
;
A
#
# COMPACT_ATOMS: atom_id res chain seq x y z
N MET A 1 -14.89 -2.46 -27.80
CA MET A 1 -14.05 -1.75 -26.81
C MET A 1 -14.83 -1.82 -25.51
N GLY A 2 -14.41 -2.66 -24.55
CA GLY A 2 -15.03 -2.68 -23.23
C GLY A 2 -14.85 -1.32 -22.58
N ASP A 3 -15.88 -0.83 -21.88
CA ASP A 3 -15.78 0.39 -21.10
C ASP A 3 -14.84 0.10 -19.93
N ILE A 4 -13.67 0.77 -19.89
CA ILE A 4 -12.65 0.56 -18.84
C ILE A 4 -13.27 0.66 -17.44
N ASN A 5 -14.32 1.48 -17.28
CA ASN A 5 -15.01 1.61 -16.00
C ASN A 5 -15.84 0.36 -15.63
N ASN A 6 -16.44 -0.29 -16.63
CA ASN A 6 -17.13 -1.56 -16.43
C ASN A 6 -16.14 -2.69 -16.12
N ASP A 7 -14.93 -2.61 -16.67
CA ASP A 7 -13.85 -3.57 -16.38
C ASP A 7 -13.30 -3.36 -14.96
N ILE A 8 -13.18 -2.11 -14.47
CA ILE A 8 -12.79 -1.83 -13.07
C ILE A 8 -13.82 -2.37 -12.09
N ALA A 9 -15.12 -2.13 -12.32
CA ALA A 9 -16.17 -2.60 -11.43
C ALA A 9 -16.17 -4.14 -11.28
N GLN A 10 -15.99 -4.87 -12.38
CA GLN A 10 -15.87 -6.33 -12.35
C GLN A 10 -14.62 -6.81 -11.60
N LEU A 11 -13.50 -6.09 -11.74
CA LEU A 11 -12.28 -6.40 -11.02
C LEU A 11 -12.42 -6.17 -9.51
N ILE A 12 -13.11 -5.10 -9.10
CA ILE A 12 -13.43 -4.84 -7.70
C ILE A 12 -14.29 -5.97 -7.14
N GLU A 13 -15.36 -6.33 -7.86
CA GLU A 13 -16.25 -7.42 -7.45
C GLU A 13 -15.49 -8.75 -7.30
N MET A 14 -14.56 -9.04 -8.23
CA MET A 14 -13.71 -10.22 -8.17
C MET A 14 -12.76 -10.18 -6.96
N LEU A 15 -12.17 -9.03 -6.64
CA LEU A 15 -11.31 -8.89 -5.47
C LEU A 15 -12.08 -9.07 -4.15
N GLU A 16 -13.28 -8.51 -4.06
CA GLU A 16 -14.09 -8.53 -2.84
C GLU A 16 -14.80 -9.88 -2.60
N ASN A 17 -15.25 -10.56 -3.67
CA ASN A 17 -16.08 -11.77 -3.55
C ASN A 17 -15.38 -13.08 -3.94
N SER A 18 -14.16 -13.03 -4.50
CA SER A 18 -13.43 -14.27 -4.80
C SER A 18 -13.04 -15.00 -3.51
N LEU A 19 -13.46 -16.26 -3.42
CA LEU A 19 -13.09 -17.18 -2.35
C LEU A 19 -11.70 -17.80 -2.58
N ASP A 20 -11.15 -17.68 -3.79
CA ASP A 20 -9.89 -18.28 -4.19
C ASP A 20 -8.77 -17.24 -4.31
N ALA A 21 -7.60 -17.52 -3.72
CA ALA A 21 -6.47 -16.59 -3.77
C ALA A 21 -6.06 -16.25 -5.21
N LYS A 22 -6.24 -17.17 -6.17
CA LYS A 22 -5.87 -16.96 -7.57
C LYS A 22 -6.75 -15.89 -8.25
N GLY A 23 -8.06 -15.91 -8.03
CA GLY A 23 -8.98 -14.88 -8.50
C GLY A 23 -8.66 -13.50 -7.93
N LYS A 24 -8.36 -13.44 -6.63
CA LYS A 24 -7.88 -12.19 -6.00
C LYS A 24 -6.58 -11.68 -6.62
N LEU A 25 -5.59 -12.55 -6.81
CA LEU A 25 -4.30 -12.17 -7.40
C LEU A 25 -4.44 -11.64 -8.85
N ASP A 26 -5.30 -12.24 -9.66
CA ASP A 26 -5.61 -11.75 -11.01
C ASP A 26 -6.27 -10.36 -10.94
N ALA A 27 -7.24 -10.18 -10.03
CA ALA A 27 -7.92 -8.92 -9.83
C ALA A 27 -6.95 -7.80 -9.45
N ILE A 28 -6.08 -8.07 -8.48
CA ILE A 28 -5.04 -7.16 -7.99
C ILE A 28 -4.12 -6.74 -9.12
N SER A 29 -3.62 -7.71 -9.89
CA SER A 29 -2.68 -7.45 -10.99
C SER A 29 -3.30 -6.57 -12.06
N ARG A 30 -4.57 -6.84 -12.41
CA ARG A 30 -5.29 -6.07 -13.43
C ARG A 30 -5.63 -4.66 -12.94
N LEU A 31 -6.04 -4.50 -11.67
CA LEU A 31 -6.26 -3.18 -11.07
C LEU A 31 -4.97 -2.35 -11.03
N ALA A 32 -3.84 -2.98 -10.73
CA ALA A 32 -2.52 -2.31 -10.77
C ALA A 32 -2.20 -1.78 -12.18
N CYS A 33 -2.44 -2.60 -13.21
CA CYS A 33 -2.23 -2.22 -14.61
C CYS A 33 -3.16 -1.10 -15.09
N VAL A 34 -4.39 -1.05 -14.58
CA VAL A 34 -5.32 0.06 -14.86
C VAL A 34 -4.77 1.37 -14.30
N GLY A 35 -4.19 1.34 -13.09
CA GLY A 35 -3.40 2.45 -12.55
C GLY A 35 -4.19 3.73 -12.25
N THR A 36 -5.53 3.67 -12.23
CA THR A 36 -6.38 4.81 -11.89
C THR A 36 -6.35 5.10 -10.39
N GLY A 37 -6.71 6.32 -10.00
CA GLY A 37 -6.85 6.68 -8.59
C GLY A 37 -7.89 5.82 -7.87
N GLU A 38 -8.97 5.44 -8.57
CA GLU A 38 -9.99 4.53 -8.06
C GLU A 38 -9.42 3.12 -7.80
N ALA A 39 -8.70 2.54 -8.76
CA ALA A 39 -8.05 1.24 -8.57
C ALA A 39 -7.06 1.27 -7.40
N THR A 40 -6.31 2.37 -7.25
CA THR A 40 -5.39 2.57 -6.13
C THR A 40 -6.12 2.58 -4.78
N ALA A 41 -7.27 3.27 -4.69
CA ALA A 41 -8.07 3.33 -3.47
C ALA A 41 -8.67 1.96 -3.10
N VAL A 42 -9.10 1.19 -4.09
CA VAL A 42 -9.60 -0.18 -3.88
C VAL A 42 -8.49 -1.08 -3.34
N LEU A 43 -7.30 -1.06 -3.96
CA LEU A 43 -6.16 -1.86 -3.52
C LEU A 43 -5.73 -1.48 -2.09
N ALA A 44 -5.72 -0.19 -1.78
CA ALA A 44 -5.43 0.31 -0.43
C ALA A 44 -6.42 -0.23 0.61
N LYS A 45 -7.72 -0.14 0.31
CA LYS A 45 -8.79 -0.63 1.20
C LYS A 45 -8.73 -2.14 1.39
N ALA A 46 -8.47 -2.90 0.32
CA ALA A 46 -8.33 -4.35 0.40
C ALA A 46 -7.16 -4.77 1.31
N LEU A 47 -6.04 -4.03 1.28
CA LEU A 47 -4.87 -4.30 2.14
C LEU A 47 -5.17 -4.12 3.64
N GLU A 48 -6.16 -3.28 3.99
CA GLU A 48 -6.57 -3.06 5.38
C GLU A 48 -7.27 -4.28 5.98
N THR A 49 -8.00 -5.05 5.16
CA THR A 49 -8.84 -6.17 5.61
C THR A 49 -8.29 -7.54 5.24
N GLU A 50 -7.34 -7.61 4.30
CA GLU A 50 -6.79 -8.88 3.85
C GLU A 50 -5.86 -9.49 4.91
N GLU A 51 -6.07 -10.77 5.23
CA GLU A 51 -5.29 -11.50 6.22
C GLU A 51 -4.33 -12.49 5.57
N GLU A 52 -4.63 -12.93 4.33
CA GLU A 52 -3.83 -13.92 3.63
C GLU A 52 -2.47 -13.30 3.20
N PRO A 53 -1.32 -13.83 3.65
CA PRO A 53 0.00 -13.25 3.39
C PRO A 53 0.38 -13.04 1.92
N LEU A 54 0.12 -14.01 1.04
CA LEU A 54 0.38 -13.91 -0.40
C LEU A 54 -0.48 -12.84 -1.06
N VAL A 55 -1.76 -12.74 -0.69
CA VAL A 55 -2.65 -11.72 -1.24
C VAL A 55 -2.23 -10.33 -0.74
N ARG A 56 -1.81 -10.21 0.51
CA ARG A 56 -1.25 -8.96 1.07
C ARG A 56 0.01 -8.51 0.32
N GLU A 57 0.95 -9.42 0.07
CA GLU A 57 2.18 -9.12 -0.68
C GLU A 57 1.87 -8.65 -2.10
N ALA A 58 0.89 -9.27 -2.76
CA ALA A 58 0.43 -8.85 -4.07
C ALA A 58 -0.22 -7.46 -4.05
N LEU A 59 -1.03 -7.14 -3.02
CA LEU A 59 -1.62 -5.82 -2.85
C LEU A 59 -0.56 -4.73 -2.65
N ILE A 60 0.45 -5.00 -1.81
CA ILE A 60 1.58 -4.10 -1.62
C ILE A 60 2.31 -3.89 -2.96
N SER A 61 2.66 -4.98 -3.65
CA SER A 61 3.34 -4.92 -4.94
C SER A 61 2.54 -4.14 -5.99
N ALA A 62 1.23 -4.32 -6.05
CA ALA A 62 0.33 -3.58 -6.93
C ALA A 62 0.33 -2.08 -6.62
N LEU A 63 0.24 -1.68 -5.35
CA LEU A 63 0.34 -0.28 -4.93
C LEU A 63 1.71 0.32 -5.29
N LEU A 64 2.78 -0.47 -5.24
CA LEU A 64 4.10 -0.04 -5.69
C LEU A 64 4.21 0.16 -7.21
N LEU A 65 3.31 -0.42 -8.00
CA LEU A 65 3.20 -0.17 -9.45
C LEU A 65 2.29 1.01 -9.80
N CYS A 66 1.32 1.35 -8.95
CA CYS A 66 0.40 2.47 -9.17
C CYS A 66 1.08 3.85 -9.11
N ASN A 67 0.37 4.91 -9.53
CA ASN A 67 0.89 6.28 -9.46
C ASN A 67 1.26 6.71 -8.04
N THR A 68 2.46 7.25 -7.85
CA THR A 68 3.02 7.61 -6.53
C THR A 68 2.14 8.60 -5.75
N GLU A 69 1.65 9.65 -6.40
CA GLU A 69 0.82 10.67 -5.73
C GLU A 69 -0.50 10.10 -5.21
N ALA A 70 -1.14 9.22 -6.00
CA ALA A 70 -2.38 8.55 -5.61
C ALA A 70 -2.14 7.62 -4.41
N VAL A 71 -1.06 6.83 -4.46
CA VAL A 71 -0.70 5.91 -3.36
C VAL A 71 -0.40 6.69 -2.09
N ILE A 72 0.40 7.76 -2.14
CA ILE A 72 0.69 8.58 -0.96
C ILE A 72 -0.60 9.15 -0.37
N THR A 73 -1.48 9.67 -1.23
CA THR A 73 -2.77 10.25 -0.79
C THR A 73 -3.63 9.22 -0.06
N GLU A 74 -3.75 8.01 -0.60
CA GLU A 74 -4.53 6.94 0.03
C GLU A 74 -3.86 6.42 1.30
N MET A 75 -2.54 6.15 1.28
CA MET A 75 -1.83 5.66 2.47
C MET A 75 -1.88 6.67 3.63
N VAL A 76 -1.82 7.98 3.37
CA VAL A 76 -1.99 9.01 4.41
C VAL A 76 -3.40 8.97 5.02
N LYS A 77 -4.45 8.65 4.23
CA LYS A 77 -5.80 8.46 4.77
C LYS A 77 -5.86 7.22 5.67
N VAL A 78 -5.27 6.11 5.24
CA VAL A 78 -5.17 4.86 6.03
C VAL A 78 -4.42 5.11 7.34
N LEU A 79 -3.33 5.87 7.31
CA LEU A 79 -2.57 6.22 8.51
C LEU A 79 -3.39 7.01 9.55
N ARG A 80 -4.27 7.91 9.08
CA ARG A 80 -5.09 8.76 9.97
C ARG A 80 -6.32 8.05 10.53
N LYS A 81 -6.93 7.14 9.77
CA LYS A 81 -8.23 6.54 10.10
C LYS A 81 -8.18 5.04 10.42
N GLY A 82 -7.11 4.36 10.00
CA GLY A 82 -6.96 2.92 10.12
C GLY A 82 -6.58 2.46 11.53
N ASN A 83 -6.84 1.19 11.80
CA ASN A 83 -6.38 0.49 13.00
C ASN A 83 -4.85 0.25 12.97
N ALA A 84 -4.27 -0.29 14.05
CA ALA A 84 -2.83 -0.51 14.13
C ALA A 84 -2.27 -1.38 12.97
N CYS A 85 -3.01 -2.39 12.53
CA CYS A 85 -2.62 -3.26 11.42
C CYS A 85 -2.65 -2.50 10.08
N SER A 86 -3.72 -1.76 9.79
CA SER A 86 -3.85 -0.93 8.59
C SER A 86 -2.75 0.14 8.54
N ARG A 87 -2.46 0.79 9.68
CA ARG A 87 -1.38 1.78 9.78
C ARG A 87 -0.02 1.16 9.46
N ARG A 88 0.28 -0.03 10.01
CA ARG A 88 1.53 -0.74 9.72
C ARG A 88 1.70 -1.04 8.24
N ALA A 89 0.64 -1.54 7.59
CA ALA A 89 0.65 -1.81 6.16
C ALA A 89 0.86 -0.53 5.32
N ALA A 90 0.22 0.58 5.71
CA ALA A 90 0.40 1.85 5.03
C ALA A 90 1.82 2.42 5.20
N LEU A 91 2.43 2.28 6.38
CA LEU A 91 3.83 2.64 6.60
C LEU A 91 4.76 1.80 5.72
N GLU A 92 4.50 0.51 5.60
CA GLU A 92 5.28 -0.41 4.77
C GLU A 92 5.24 0.01 3.30
N VAL A 93 4.05 0.24 2.74
CA VAL A 93 3.88 0.73 1.36
C VAL A 93 4.60 2.06 1.16
N LEU A 94 4.46 3.01 2.08
CA LEU A 94 5.14 4.31 2.00
C LEU A 94 6.66 4.19 2.11
N ALA A 95 7.18 3.30 2.95
CA ALA A 95 8.62 3.08 3.09
C ALA A 95 9.21 2.57 1.77
N TYR A 96 8.55 1.62 1.11
CA TYR A 96 8.97 1.11 -0.20
C TYR A 96 8.79 2.14 -1.32
N LYS A 97 7.66 2.86 -1.34
CA LYS A 97 7.34 3.81 -2.41
C LYS A 97 8.19 5.07 -2.34
N CYS A 98 8.51 5.50 -1.13
CA CYS A 98 9.18 6.76 -0.88
C CYS A 98 10.60 6.57 -0.34
N TRP A 99 11.37 5.72 -1.03
CA TRP A 99 12.81 5.62 -0.81
C TRP A 99 13.53 6.97 -1.10
N ASP A 100 12.87 7.91 -1.80
CA ASP A 100 13.29 9.30 -1.92
C ASP A 100 12.86 10.13 -0.68
N GLY A 101 13.69 11.09 -0.29
CA GLY A 101 13.63 11.84 0.96
C GLY A 101 12.28 12.48 1.32
N ILE A 102 11.36 12.70 0.37
CA ILE A 102 10.04 13.26 0.67
C ILE A 102 9.19 12.33 1.55
N GLY A 103 9.16 11.02 1.27
CA GLY A 103 8.36 10.15 2.13
C GLY A 103 9.02 9.79 3.44
N GLN A 104 10.34 9.93 3.58
CA GLN A 104 10.97 9.90 4.91
C GLN A 104 10.45 11.05 5.79
N ILE A 105 10.23 12.24 5.23
CA ILE A 105 9.67 13.39 5.96
C ILE A 105 8.23 13.12 6.39
N ILE A 106 7.39 12.59 5.49
CA ILE A 106 5.99 12.26 5.79
C ILE A 106 5.93 11.15 6.84
N LEU A 107 6.75 10.10 6.70
CA LEU A 107 6.85 9.01 7.68
C LEU A 107 7.25 9.56 9.05
N LYS A 108 8.27 10.41 9.11
CA LYS A 108 8.75 11.04 10.36
C LYS A 108 7.67 11.90 11.01
N GLN A 109 6.93 12.70 10.24
CA GLN A 109 5.84 13.52 10.77
C GLN A 109 4.66 12.68 11.26
N VAL A 110 4.32 11.59 10.57
CA VAL A 110 3.27 10.66 11.00
C VAL A 110 3.66 9.97 12.31
N LEU A 111 4.91 9.53 12.44
CA LEU A 111 5.43 8.92 13.66
C LEU A 111 5.53 9.90 14.83
N GLN A 112 5.88 11.17 14.56
CA GLN A 112 5.95 12.22 15.59
C GLN A 112 4.56 12.68 16.08
N ASN A 113 3.52 12.54 15.24
CA ASN A 113 2.15 12.90 15.61
C ASN A 113 1.39 11.76 16.29
N SER A 114 1.93 10.53 16.32
CA SER A 114 1.37 9.42 17.11
C SER A 114 2.03 9.39 18.49
N GLU A 115 1.58 10.22 19.42
CA GLU A 115 1.99 10.19 20.85
C GLU A 115 1.54 8.92 21.61
N GLY A 116 1.27 7.82 20.91
CA GLY A 116 0.93 6.55 21.54
C GLY A 116 1.20 5.38 20.60
N GLU A 117 2.19 4.56 20.97
CA GLU A 117 2.29 3.16 20.53
C GLU A 117 2.58 2.91 19.03
N LEU A 118 3.72 3.40 18.55
CA LEU A 118 4.43 2.72 17.46
C LEU A 118 5.90 2.56 17.87
N ASP A 119 6.17 1.57 18.71
CA ASP A 119 7.54 1.14 19.03
C ASP A 119 8.12 0.42 17.81
N ILE A 120 8.60 1.19 16.83
CA ILE A 120 9.33 0.65 15.67
C ILE A 120 10.78 0.40 16.11
N LYS A 121 10.94 -0.53 17.04
CA LYS A 121 12.23 -1.12 17.39
C LYS A 121 12.49 -2.30 16.45
N ALA A 122 12.56 -2.01 15.15
CA ALA A 122 12.99 -2.98 14.15
C ALA A 122 13.70 -2.27 13.00
N GLY A 123 15.03 -2.20 13.10
CA GLY A 123 15.89 -2.38 11.92
C GLY A 123 16.18 -1.17 11.02
N PHE A 124 16.42 0.02 11.57
CA PHE A 124 17.13 1.09 10.83
C PHE A 124 18.56 1.34 11.36
N GLU A 125 19.20 0.30 11.92
CA GLU A 125 20.65 0.30 12.14
C GLU A 125 21.32 -0.54 11.05
N GLY A 126 22.16 0.11 10.24
CA GLY A 126 23.13 -0.59 9.42
C GLY A 126 23.05 -0.31 7.91
N SER A 127 23.29 0.94 7.50
CA SER A 127 24.06 1.23 6.27
C SER A 127 24.64 2.65 6.32
N SER A 128 25.36 2.96 7.39
CA SER A 128 26.50 3.87 7.26
C SER A 128 27.63 3.07 6.62
N TYR A 129 27.66 3.02 5.29
CA TYR A 129 28.88 2.60 4.60
C TYR A 129 29.92 3.71 4.80
N LEU A 130 30.76 3.49 5.80
CA LEU A 130 32.11 4.04 5.84
C LEU A 130 32.84 3.54 4.59
N GLY A 131 33.36 4.49 3.84
CA GLY A 131 34.27 4.29 2.74
C GLY A 131 35.04 5.59 2.55
N GLU A 132 35.81 5.96 3.57
CA GLU A 132 36.90 6.91 3.41
C GLU A 132 37.81 6.44 2.27
N SER A 133 38.19 7.36 1.39
CA SER A 133 39.38 7.26 0.55
C SER A 133 39.97 8.64 0.39
#